data_AF-A0A9P2XFF4-F1
#
_entry.id   AF-A0A9P2XFF4-F1
#
_cell.length_a   1.000
_cell.length_b   1.000
_cell.length_c   1.000
_cell.angle_alpha   90.00
_cell.angle_beta   90.00
_cell.angle_gamma   90.00
#
_symmetry.space_group_name_H-M   'P 1'
#
loop_
_entity.id
_entity.type
_entity.pdbx_description
1 polymer ?
#
loop_
_entity_poly.entity_id
_entity_poly.type
_entity_poly.pdbx_seq_one_letter_code
_entity_poly.pdbx_strand_id
1 'polypeptide(L)'
;MTAFNQKIQTLLDKGQGPAARALDRLPRLAQESLAKILGYSYQYPDLDSFTKCMMAVQIKQGRVGFIGSDPIESRRAFDAQMQAIRQKPTDIELVEDIRLPLQSGTIFARHYHPAPNKKLPLIVFYHGGGFVVGGLDTHDE
;
A
#
# COMPACT_ATOMS: atom_id res chain seq x y z
N MET A 1 -6.20 -8.86 -27.08
CA MET A 1 -5.29 -7.73 -26.73
C MET A 1 -5.22 -7.43 -25.23
N THR A 2 -6.12 -7.95 -24.40
CA THR A 2 -6.22 -7.68 -22.95
C THR A 2 -5.13 -8.33 -22.08
N ALA A 3 -4.76 -9.60 -22.35
CA ALA A 3 -3.80 -10.32 -21.51
C ALA A 3 -2.34 -9.79 -21.59
N PHE A 4 -1.96 -9.22 -22.75
CA PHE A 4 -0.63 -8.61 -22.93
C PHE A 4 -0.52 -7.29 -22.17
N ASN A 5 -1.57 -6.46 -22.23
CA ASN A 5 -1.64 -5.21 -21.47
C ASN A 5 -1.68 -5.47 -19.95
N GLN A 6 -2.40 -6.50 -19.51
CA GLN A 6 -2.41 -6.92 -18.11
C GLN A 6 -1.01 -7.35 -17.62
N LYS A 7 -0.28 -8.15 -18.41
CA LYS A 7 1.09 -8.56 -18.06
C LYS A 7 2.05 -7.37 -17.93
N ILE A 8 1.97 -6.40 -18.85
CA ILE A 8 2.78 -5.17 -18.77
C ILE A 8 2.41 -4.37 -17.52
N GLN A 9 1.12 -4.22 -17.23
CA GLN A 9 0.65 -3.50 -16.06
C GLN A 9 1.12 -4.16 -14.76
N THR A 10 1.02 -5.49 -14.65
CA THR A 10 1.53 -6.25 -13.50
C THR A 10 3.04 -6.12 -13.34
N LEU A 11 3.79 -6.05 -14.43
CA LEU A 11 5.25 -5.88 -14.38
C LEU A 11 5.64 -4.46 -13.93
N LEU A 12 4.92 -3.45 -14.42
CA LEU A 12 5.04 -2.07 -13.98
C LEU A 12 4.68 -1.92 -12.50
N ASP A 13 3.62 -2.59 -12.04
CA ASP A 13 3.19 -2.57 -10.64
C ASP A 13 4.23 -3.22 -9.73
N LYS A 14 4.78 -4.40 -10.10
CA LYS A 14 5.86 -5.05 -9.33
C LYS A 14 7.13 -4.21 -9.19
N GLY A 15 7.37 -3.29 -10.12
CA GLY A 15 8.51 -2.35 -10.07
C GLY A 15 8.29 -1.13 -9.18
N GLN A 16 7.05 -0.84 -8.75
CA GLN A 16 6.71 0.41 -8.05
C GLN A 16 7.40 0.52 -6.69
N GLY A 17 7.38 -0.53 -5.87
CA GLY A 17 8.03 -0.51 -4.55
C GLY A 17 9.54 -0.18 -4.62
N PRO A 18 10.35 -0.99 -5.33
CA PRO A 18 11.78 -0.73 -5.49
C PRO A 18 12.08 0.63 -6.15
N ALA A 19 11.32 1.03 -7.19
CA ALA A 19 11.51 2.32 -7.85
C ALA A 19 11.23 3.50 -6.92
N ALA A 20 10.17 3.44 -6.12
CA ALA A 20 9.85 4.45 -5.12
C ALA A 20 10.96 4.56 -4.05
N ARG A 21 11.51 3.44 -3.58
CA ARG A 21 12.63 3.45 -2.61
C ARG A 21 13.92 4.00 -3.21
N ALA A 22 14.20 3.74 -4.48
CA ALA A 22 15.33 4.34 -5.16
C ALA A 22 15.17 5.85 -5.31
N LEU A 23 13.95 6.31 -5.62
CA LEU A 23 13.59 7.72 -5.71
C LEU A 23 13.72 8.45 -4.36
N ASP A 24 13.28 7.81 -3.26
CA ASP A 24 13.36 8.34 -1.90
C ASP A 24 14.82 8.62 -1.46
N ARG A 25 15.76 7.81 -1.95
CA ARG A 25 17.21 7.99 -1.67
C ARG A 25 17.88 9.09 -2.49
N LEU A 26 17.21 9.68 -3.49
CA LEU A 26 17.78 10.76 -4.28
C LEU A 26 17.91 12.05 -3.45
N PRO A 27 18.90 12.91 -3.74
CA PRO A 27 18.97 14.22 -3.12
C PRO A 27 17.70 15.03 -3.36
N ARG A 28 17.28 15.83 -2.38
CA ARG A 28 16.10 16.70 -2.44
C ARG A 28 15.99 17.50 -3.74
N LEU A 29 17.10 18.10 -4.20
CA LEU A 29 17.14 18.88 -5.44
C LEU A 29 16.77 18.04 -6.69
N ALA A 30 17.18 16.77 -6.72
CA ALA A 30 16.82 15.87 -7.81
C ALA A 30 15.34 15.50 -7.77
N GLN A 31 14.78 15.24 -6.58
CA GLN A 31 13.34 15.00 -6.40
C GLN A 31 12.53 16.24 -6.83
N GLU A 32 12.87 17.44 -6.36
CA GLU A 32 12.19 18.68 -6.76
C GLU A 32 12.26 18.92 -8.28
N SER A 33 13.40 18.62 -8.91
CA SER A 33 13.56 18.73 -10.36
C SER A 33 12.67 17.72 -11.10
N LEU A 34 12.62 16.47 -10.62
CA LEU A 34 11.76 15.44 -11.21
C LEU A 34 10.28 15.80 -11.08
N ALA A 35 9.83 16.29 -9.93
CA ALA A 35 8.44 16.71 -9.74
C ALA A 35 8.05 17.81 -10.75
N LYS A 36 8.94 18.80 -10.99
CA LYS A 36 8.74 19.84 -12.01
C LYS A 36 8.68 19.26 -13.43
N ILE A 37 9.59 18.35 -13.78
CA ILE A 37 9.61 17.66 -15.09
C ILE A 37 8.32 16.85 -15.32
N LEU A 38 7.79 16.24 -14.26
CA LEU A 38 6.53 15.50 -14.30
C LEU A 38 5.29 16.39 -14.36
N GLY A 39 5.46 17.72 -14.33
CA GLY A 39 4.37 18.69 -14.44
C GLY A 39 3.58 18.88 -13.14
N TYR A 40 4.21 18.66 -11.98
CA TYR A 40 3.56 18.91 -10.70
C TYR A 40 3.24 20.41 -10.54
N SER A 41 1.94 20.73 -10.53
CA SER A 41 1.42 22.09 -10.60
C SER A 41 0.96 22.66 -9.26
N TYR A 42 1.00 21.88 -8.18
CA TYR A 42 0.52 22.31 -6.86
C TYR A 42 1.59 23.05 -6.05
N GLN A 43 1.20 24.14 -5.39
CA GLN A 43 2.07 24.94 -4.53
C GLN A 43 1.92 24.55 -3.06
N TYR A 44 2.65 23.51 -2.66
CA TYR A 44 2.77 23.12 -1.25
C TYR A 44 4.24 23.22 -0.82
N PRO A 45 4.69 24.38 -0.31
CA PRO A 45 6.11 24.61 -0.03
C PRO A 45 6.66 23.61 1.00
N ASP A 46 5.87 23.32 2.04
CA ASP A 46 6.26 22.46 3.16
C ASP A 46 6.11 20.96 2.87
N LEU A 47 5.50 20.60 1.73
CA LEU A 47 5.36 19.19 1.37
C LEU A 47 6.71 18.61 0.97
N ASP A 48 7.03 17.46 1.55
CA ASP A 48 8.25 16.70 1.27
C ASP A 48 8.46 16.44 -0.24
N SER A 49 9.72 16.50 -0.69
CA SER A 49 10.08 16.45 -2.12
C SER A 49 9.84 15.08 -2.74
N PHE A 50 10.03 14.00 -1.98
CA PHE A 50 9.70 12.65 -2.43
C PHE A 50 8.18 12.51 -2.62
N THR A 51 7.41 13.00 -1.65
CA THR A 51 5.94 12.99 -1.72
C THR A 51 5.42 13.76 -2.93
N LYS A 52 5.98 14.95 -3.23
CA LYS A 52 5.69 15.71 -4.45
C LYS A 52 5.93 14.89 -5.71
N CYS A 53 7.04 14.15 -5.79
CA CYS A 53 7.31 13.28 -6.93
C CYS A 53 6.26 12.17 -7.06
N MET A 54 5.94 11.50 -5.97
CA MET A 54 4.95 10.42 -5.97
C MET A 54 3.58 10.92 -6.41
N MET A 55 3.16 12.10 -5.94
CA MET A 55 1.92 12.74 -6.40
C MET A 55 1.99 13.07 -7.90
N ALA A 56 3.09 13.64 -8.39
CA ALA A 56 3.27 13.96 -9.79
C ALA A 56 3.17 12.71 -10.69
N VAL A 57 3.76 11.60 -10.27
CA VAL A 57 3.64 10.30 -10.95
C VAL A 57 2.18 9.83 -10.95
N GLN A 58 1.50 9.86 -9.81
CA GLN A 58 0.10 9.41 -9.70
C GLN A 58 -0.84 10.24 -10.58
N ILE A 59 -0.70 11.57 -10.57
CA ILE A 59 -1.47 12.49 -11.41
C ILE A 59 -1.23 12.19 -12.89
N LYS A 60 0.03 11.99 -13.30
CA LYS A 60 0.38 11.66 -14.69
C LYS A 60 -0.14 10.30 -15.14
N GLN A 61 -0.32 9.37 -14.21
CA GLN A 61 -0.96 8.07 -14.44
C GLN A 61 -2.49 8.15 -14.47
N GLY A 62 -3.10 9.33 -14.25
CA GLY A 62 -4.54 9.50 -14.17
C GLY A 62 -5.15 8.86 -12.92
N ARG A 63 -4.35 8.54 -11.90
CA ARG A 63 -4.84 7.98 -10.64
C ARG A 63 -5.48 9.10 -9.82
N VAL A 64 -6.79 9.00 -9.60
CA VAL A 64 -7.57 9.91 -8.77
C VAL A 64 -8.42 9.11 -7.80
N GLY A 65 -8.11 9.19 -6.51
CA GLY A 65 -8.75 8.39 -5.48
C GLY A 65 -8.48 6.89 -5.61
N PHE A 66 -9.02 6.11 -4.67
CA PHE A 66 -8.94 4.65 -4.66
C PHE A 66 -10.31 3.98 -4.49
N ILE A 67 -11.38 4.77 -4.38
CA ILE A 67 -12.77 4.31 -4.34
C ILE A 67 -13.49 4.89 -5.54
N GLY A 68 -13.86 4.03 -6.49
CA GLY A 68 -14.66 4.38 -7.66
C GLY A 68 -16.14 4.06 -7.49
N SER A 69 -16.87 4.06 -8.61
CA SER A 69 -18.29 3.69 -8.64
C SER A 69 -18.54 2.20 -8.44
N ASP A 70 -17.55 1.33 -8.71
CA ASP A 70 -17.58 -0.11 -8.42
C ASP A 70 -16.70 -0.42 -7.20
N PRO A 71 -17.29 -0.75 -6.03
CA PRO A 71 -16.53 -1.12 -4.83
C PRO A 71 -15.75 -2.43 -4.97
N ILE A 72 -16.22 -3.37 -5.79
CA ILE A 72 -15.57 -4.68 -5.98
C ILE A 72 -14.32 -4.52 -6.83
N GLU A 73 -14.39 -3.69 -7.88
CA GLU A 73 -13.21 -3.29 -8.63
C GLU A 73 -12.22 -2.52 -7.74
N SER A 74 -12.72 -1.55 -6.96
CA SER A 74 -11.90 -0.74 -6.04
C SER A 74 -11.13 -1.61 -5.05
N ARG A 75 -11.76 -2.65 -4.48
CA ARG A 75 -11.11 -3.63 -3.60
C ARG A 75 -9.96 -4.34 -4.30
N ARG A 76 -10.22 -4.91 -5.49
CA ARG A 76 -9.19 -5.63 -6.26
C ARG A 76 -8.01 -4.73 -6.64
N ALA A 77 -8.29 -3.50 -7.05
CA ALA A 77 -7.26 -2.53 -7.41
C ALA A 77 -6.42 -2.11 -6.20
N PHE A 78 -7.06 -1.83 -5.06
CA PHE A 78 -6.38 -1.49 -3.82
C PHE A 78 -5.49 -2.64 -3.33
N ASP A 79 -6.00 -3.87 -3.32
CA ASP A 79 -5.23 -5.05 -2.93
C ASP A 79 -3.99 -5.21 -3.81
N ALA A 80 -4.13 -5.13 -5.14
CA ALA A 80 -3.01 -5.21 -6.07
C ALA A 80 -1.97 -4.08 -5.85
N GLN A 81 -2.42 -2.86 -5.57
CA GLN A 81 -1.54 -1.73 -5.28
C GLN A 81 -0.73 -1.94 -3.99
N MET A 82 -1.35 -2.46 -2.93
CA MET A 82 -0.65 -2.72 -1.67
C MET A 82 0.34 -3.88 -1.82
N GLN A 83 -0.02 -4.94 -2.56
CA GLN A 83 0.92 -6.02 -2.87
C GLN A 83 2.15 -5.54 -3.67
N ALA A 84 1.99 -4.55 -4.54
CA ALA A 84 3.07 -4.01 -5.39
C ALA A 84 4.17 -3.27 -4.61
N ILE A 85 3.89 -2.83 -3.38
CA ILE A 85 4.83 -2.05 -2.56
C ILE A 85 5.37 -2.81 -1.34
N ARG A 86 4.88 -4.05 -1.11
CA ARG A 86 5.28 -4.92 0.00
C ARG A 86 6.78 -5.11 0.11
N GLN A 87 7.23 -5.33 1.34
CA GLN A 87 8.65 -5.54 1.65
C GLN A 87 8.89 -7.03 1.86
N LYS A 88 10.11 -7.39 2.25
CA LYS A 88 10.32 -8.69 2.88
C LYS A 88 9.62 -8.64 4.25
N PRO A 89 8.71 -9.56 4.57
CA PRO A 89 8.05 -9.57 5.88
C PRO A 89 9.06 -9.64 7.01
N THR A 90 8.76 -8.96 8.11
CA THR A 90 9.52 -9.10 9.36
C THR A 90 9.35 -10.52 9.92
N ASP A 91 10.45 -11.14 10.36
CA ASP A 91 10.40 -12.47 10.95
C ASP A 91 9.78 -12.41 12.35
N ILE A 92 8.68 -13.15 12.55
CA ILE A 92 7.91 -13.21 13.79
C ILE A 92 7.70 -14.68 14.13
N GLU A 93 7.99 -15.04 15.38
CA GLU A 93 8.01 -16.45 15.83
C GLU A 93 6.68 -17.18 15.61
N LEU A 94 5.55 -16.48 15.74
CA LEU A 94 4.22 -17.02 15.44
C LEU A 94 3.39 -16.00 14.64
N VAL A 95 2.88 -16.44 13.50
CA VAL A 95 1.86 -15.75 12.72
C VAL A 95 0.76 -16.76 12.39
N GLU A 96 -0.45 -16.50 12.84
CA GLU A 96 -1.58 -17.42 12.64
C GLU A 96 -2.87 -16.69 12.30
N ASP A 97 -3.63 -17.21 11.33
CA ASP A 97 -4.98 -16.73 11.02
C ASP A 97 -5.97 -17.37 12.00
N ILE A 98 -6.69 -16.55 12.74
CA ILE A 98 -7.64 -16.96 13.77
C ILE A 98 -9.07 -16.54 13.43
N ARG A 99 -10.02 -17.28 14.01
CA ARG A 99 -11.45 -17.01 13.91
C ARG A 99 -11.98 -16.60 15.28
N LEU A 100 -12.59 -15.44 15.33
CA LEU A 100 -13.16 -14.86 16.55
C LEU A 100 -14.69 -14.96 16.46
N PRO A 101 -15.32 -15.90 17.19
CA PRO A 101 -16.77 -16.01 17.22
C PRO A 101 -17.37 -14.86 18.02
N LEU A 102 -18.31 -14.14 17.42
CA LEU A 102 -19.12 -13.09 18.03
C LEU A 102 -20.60 -13.45 17.93
N GLN A 103 -21.44 -12.74 18.68
CA GLN A 103 -22.90 -12.91 18.58
C GLN A 103 -23.44 -12.59 17.18
N SER A 104 -22.84 -11.64 16.47
CA SER A 104 -23.24 -11.19 15.14
C SER A 104 -22.62 -12.00 13.99
N GLY A 105 -21.71 -12.93 14.28
CA GLY A 105 -21.00 -13.72 13.26
C GLY A 105 -19.56 -14.02 13.64
N THR A 106 -18.77 -14.53 12.70
CA THR A 106 -17.34 -14.79 12.90
C THR A 106 -16.52 -13.68 12.24
N ILE A 107 -15.56 -13.13 12.99
CA ILE A 107 -14.55 -12.21 12.45
C ILE A 107 -13.24 -12.98 12.23
N PHE A 108 -12.54 -12.67 11.15
CA PHE A 108 -11.20 -13.16 10.87
C PHE A 108 -10.17 -12.15 11.35
N ALA A 109 -9.11 -12.63 11.99
CA ALA A 109 -7.97 -11.82 12.40
C ALA A 109 -6.68 -12.61 12.16
N ARG A 110 -5.54 -11.89 12.10
CA ARG A 110 -4.21 -12.50 12.10
C ARG A 110 -3.54 -12.15 13.42
N HIS A 111 -3.10 -13.16 14.15
CA HIS A 111 -2.38 -13.03 15.41
C HIS A 111 -0.88 -13.11 15.14
N TYR A 112 -0.16 -12.08 15.57
CA TYR A 112 1.29 -12.00 15.50
C TYR A 112 1.84 -12.03 16.92
N HIS A 113 2.70 -13.01 17.23
CA HIS A 113 3.28 -13.16 18.55
C HIS A 113 4.80 -13.34 18.47
N PRO A 114 5.60 -12.34 18.89
CA PRO A 114 7.06 -12.38 18.73
C PRO A 114 7.79 -13.27 19.74
N ALA A 115 7.12 -13.69 20.84
CA ALA A 115 7.70 -14.60 21.84
C ALA A 115 6.64 -15.45 22.57
N PRO A 116 6.03 -16.49 21.94
CA PRO A 116 4.85 -17.23 22.45
C PRO A 116 4.97 -17.81 23.87
N ASN A 117 6.21 -17.98 24.37
CA ASN A 117 6.48 -18.44 25.73
C ASN A 117 6.39 -17.34 26.82
N LYS A 118 6.05 -16.10 26.45
CA LYS A 118 5.97 -14.94 27.37
C LYS A 118 4.62 -14.25 27.27
N LYS A 119 4.10 -13.76 28.40
CA LYS A 119 2.93 -12.87 28.44
C LYS A 119 3.35 -11.45 28.06
N LEU A 120 2.77 -10.90 27.00
CA LEU A 120 3.04 -9.55 26.48
C LEU A 120 1.77 -8.67 26.48
N PRO A 121 1.90 -7.34 26.46
CA PRO A 121 0.79 -6.45 26.13
C PRO A 121 0.25 -6.75 24.73
N LEU A 122 -1.07 -6.70 24.57
CA LEU A 122 -1.75 -6.95 23.29
C LEU A 122 -2.10 -5.63 22.59
N ILE A 123 -1.82 -5.56 21.29
CA ILE A 123 -2.31 -4.51 20.39
C ILE A 123 -3.41 -5.13 19.52
N VAL A 124 -4.56 -4.47 19.46
CA VAL A 124 -5.64 -4.80 18.52
C VAL A 124 -5.59 -3.77 17.40
N PHE A 125 -5.25 -4.21 16.19
CA PHE A 125 -5.13 -3.35 15.02
C PHE A 125 -6.34 -3.50 14.09
N TYR A 126 -6.84 -2.37 13.60
CA TYR A 126 -7.89 -2.32 12.58
C TYR A 126 -7.33 -1.61 11.35
N HIS A 127 -7.43 -2.26 10.18
CA HIS A 127 -6.87 -1.72 8.95
C HIS A 127 -7.63 -0.50 8.43
N GLY A 128 -6.93 0.34 7.66
CA GLY A 128 -7.53 1.50 6.98
C GLY A 128 -8.28 1.10 5.69
N GLY A 129 -8.61 2.09 4.85
CA GLY A 129 -9.33 1.86 3.58
C GLY A 129 -10.78 2.31 3.58
N GLY A 130 -11.13 3.24 4.48
CA GLY A 130 -12.43 3.94 4.49
C GLY A 130 -13.63 3.01 4.70
N PHE A 131 -13.43 1.86 5.35
CA PHE A 131 -14.44 0.79 5.54
C PHE A 131 -14.94 0.15 4.23
N VAL A 132 -14.26 0.40 3.10
CA VAL A 132 -14.65 -0.13 1.78
C VAL A 132 -13.61 -1.08 1.22
N VAL A 133 -12.32 -0.76 1.34
CA VAL A 133 -11.21 -1.55 0.76
C VAL A 133 -10.22 -2.01 1.83
N GLY A 134 -9.33 -2.93 1.45
CA GLY A 134 -8.33 -3.51 2.32
C GLY A 134 -8.79 -4.77 3.04
N GLY A 135 -7.83 -5.40 3.73
CA GLY A 135 -7.99 -6.62 4.49
C GLY A 135 -6.69 -6.96 5.23
N LEU A 136 -6.57 -8.19 5.75
CA LEU A 136 -5.38 -8.64 6.47
C LEU A 136 -4.11 -8.46 5.62
N ASP A 137 -4.15 -8.93 4.37
CA ASP A 137 -2.99 -8.93 3.50
C ASP A 137 -2.62 -7.55 2.93
N THR A 138 -3.45 -6.51 3.07
CA THR A 138 -3.06 -5.17 2.59
C THR A 138 -2.26 -4.37 3.60
N HIS A 139 -2.30 -4.77 4.87
CA HIS A 139 -1.57 -4.13 5.97
C HIS A 139 -0.61 -5.10 6.67
N ASP A 140 -0.42 -6.28 6.09
CA ASP A 140 0.62 -7.22 6.47
C ASP A 140 1.87 -6.97 5.60
N GLU A 141 3.06 -7.13 6.19
CA GLU A 141 4.33 -6.61 5.66
C GLU A 141 4.91 -7.41 4.49
#